data_AF-A0A9X1ZNM2-F1
#
_entry.id   AF-A0A9X1ZNM2-F1
#
_cell.length_a   1.000
_cell.length_b   1.000
_cell.length_c   1.000
_cell.angle_alpha   90.00
_cell.angle_beta   90.00
_cell.angle_gamma   90.00
#
_symmetry.space_group_name_H-M   'P 1'
#
loop_
_entity.id
_entity.type
_entity.pdbx_description
1 polymer ?
#
loop_
_entity_poly.entity_id
_entity_poly.type
_entity_poly.pdbx_seq_one_letter_code
_entity_poly.pdbx_strand_id
1 'polypeptide(L)'
;MNQQLVIPTRTLGFEYDLELHNWNSNLNAYRVFNNKSKELIEGGIGLGFNIISQFYADTDWENSIPEEYLKKTAPFVEHQYQMLWLVANSEPAKQLLMSRPLLLVLICEHFAIDNRMALTLSNLGQRDILKNLGYDGSKAALKFIDKLALDFERNIELEHVKKQLDARFCRHKVFKHYSRVNFAALSLDGKFPFLTGSRLGQYANNCQIRRVSLVRYLSDTLMLGIELGVNDPTARVRELASLEELQELHHLWIEQRNNIRAERREKVRPDNADLPYPELIPGNEYIVPIKNYDELINEGKSQKHCIAVYHHRIVGGHYCAFTMIKPERITIGVSVYKKDKHKHVIQLDQIAGKCNALPTNETRELVYKWLEAAKKDGNKCEGGV
;
A
#
# COMPACT_ATOMS: atom_id res chain seq x y z
N MET A 1 29.84 33.42 -12.55
CA MET A 1 30.70 32.22 -12.68
C MET A 1 29.77 31.03 -12.94
N ASN A 2 30.05 30.19 -13.94
CA ASN A 2 29.32 28.94 -14.15
C ASN A 2 29.69 27.96 -13.05
N GLN A 3 28.99 28.05 -11.92
CA GLN A 3 29.15 27.11 -10.82
C GLN A 3 28.46 25.80 -11.18
N GLN A 4 29.20 24.71 -11.02
CA GLN A 4 28.81 23.35 -11.38
C GLN A 4 29.03 22.47 -10.15
N LEU A 5 28.08 21.57 -9.88
CA LEU A 5 28.19 20.55 -8.85
C LEU A 5 28.68 19.26 -9.50
N VAL A 6 29.73 18.65 -8.94
CA VAL A 6 30.23 17.36 -9.41
C VAL A 6 29.91 16.29 -8.37
N ILE A 7 29.20 15.24 -8.77
CA ILE A 7 28.89 14.09 -7.94
C ILE A 7 29.82 12.95 -8.35
N PRO A 8 30.68 12.45 -7.45
CA PRO A 8 31.69 11.45 -7.77
C PRO A 8 31.10 10.03 -7.84
N THR A 9 30.16 9.78 -8.76
CA THR A 9 29.45 8.50 -8.89
C THR A 9 30.39 7.33 -9.21
N ARG A 10 31.63 7.54 -9.67
CA ARG A 10 32.63 6.47 -9.76
C ARG A 10 32.96 5.83 -8.42
N THR A 11 32.91 6.58 -7.33
CA THR A 11 33.09 6.04 -5.97
C THR A 11 31.97 5.08 -5.57
N LEU A 12 30.85 5.11 -6.28
CA LEU A 12 29.68 4.25 -6.09
C LEU A 12 29.65 3.09 -7.11
N GLY A 13 30.70 2.90 -7.92
CA GLY A 13 30.81 1.81 -8.89
C GLY A 13 30.31 2.13 -10.31
N PHE A 14 29.97 3.39 -10.62
CA PHE A 14 29.64 3.82 -11.99
C PHE A 14 30.89 4.12 -12.81
N GLU A 15 30.78 4.13 -14.15
CA GLU A 15 31.90 4.46 -15.06
C GLU A 15 32.11 5.98 -15.28
N TYR A 16 31.18 6.80 -14.80
CA TYR A 16 31.15 8.25 -14.98
C TYR A 16 30.91 8.96 -13.65
N ASP A 17 31.25 10.25 -13.62
CA ASP A 17 30.80 11.21 -12.60
C ASP A 17 29.68 12.07 -13.18
N LEU A 18 28.80 12.63 -12.33
CA LEU A 18 27.75 13.55 -12.78
C LEU A 18 28.22 14.99 -12.61
N GLU A 19 28.07 15.80 -13.63
CA GLU A 19 28.27 17.26 -13.57
C GLU A 19 26.92 17.95 -13.74
N LEU A 20 26.42 18.60 -12.69
CA LEU A 20 25.17 19.33 -12.68
C LEU A 20 25.42 20.83 -12.79
N HIS A 21 24.83 21.46 -13.80
CA HIS A 21 24.91 22.91 -13.98
C HIS A 21 23.85 23.61 -13.12
N ASN A 22 24.09 24.87 -12.76
CA ASN A 22 23.19 25.63 -11.91
C ASN A 22 21.90 26.08 -12.63
N TRP A 23 20.96 26.67 -11.88
CA TRP A 23 19.67 27.13 -12.41
C TRP A 23 19.79 28.09 -13.60
N ASN A 24 20.74 29.02 -13.52
CA ASN A 24 21.00 30.02 -14.57
C ASN A 24 21.59 29.42 -15.85
N SER A 25 22.02 28.15 -15.80
CA SER A 25 22.53 27.37 -16.92
C SER A 25 21.56 26.25 -17.31
N ASN A 26 20.25 26.48 -17.10
CA ASN A 26 19.17 25.59 -17.45
C ASN A 26 19.20 24.21 -16.77
N LEU A 27 19.93 24.09 -15.64
CA LEU A 27 20.11 22.84 -14.89
C LEU A 27 20.63 21.66 -15.71
N ASN A 28 21.34 21.87 -16.83
CA ASN A 28 21.84 20.75 -17.63
C ASN A 28 22.75 19.82 -16.82
N ALA A 29 22.62 18.51 -17.04
CA ALA A 29 23.50 17.51 -16.44
C ALA A 29 24.29 16.75 -17.49
N TYR A 30 25.51 16.38 -17.14
CA TYR A 30 26.40 15.62 -18.01
C TYR A 30 26.96 14.41 -17.27
N ARG A 31 27.06 13.28 -17.98
CA ARG A 31 27.96 12.18 -17.59
C ARG A 31 29.35 12.54 -18.03
N VAL A 32 30.29 12.56 -17.11
CA VAL A 32 31.71 12.84 -17.36
C VAL A 32 32.49 11.53 -17.22
N PHE A 33 33.11 11.06 -18.30
CA PHE A 33 33.86 9.79 -18.33
C PHE A 33 35.36 10.01 -18.05
N ASN A 34 36.12 8.94 -17.79
CA ASN A 34 37.55 9.02 -17.44
C ASN A 34 38.39 9.68 -18.55
N ASN A 35 37.97 9.52 -19.80
CA ASN A 35 38.56 10.17 -20.97
C ASN A 35 38.19 11.66 -21.10
N LYS A 36 37.50 12.23 -20.11
CA LYS A 36 36.95 13.60 -20.08
C LYS A 36 35.88 13.90 -21.13
N SER A 37 35.38 12.88 -21.83
CA SER A 37 34.19 13.06 -22.68
C SER A 37 32.98 13.37 -21.81
N LYS A 38 32.10 14.22 -22.33
CA LYS A 38 30.84 14.63 -21.68
C LYS A 38 29.68 14.20 -22.55
N GLU A 39 28.71 13.53 -21.94
CA GLU A 39 27.44 13.17 -22.57
C GLU A 39 26.32 13.90 -21.84
N LEU A 40 25.46 14.62 -22.57
CA LEU A 40 24.30 15.28 -21.98
C LEU A 40 23.32 14.22 -21.46
N ILE A 41 22.80 14.41 -20.26
CA ILE A 41 21.79 13.54 -19.68
C ILE A 41 20.41 14.00 -20.12
N GLU A 42 19.69 13.08 -20.76
CA GLU A 42 18.27 13.20 -21.03
C GLU A 42 17.48 12.51 -19.91
N GLY A 43 16.47 13.19 -19.38
CA GLY A 43 15.59 12.66 -18.35
C GLY A 43 16.06 12.81 -16.91
N GLY A 44 15.75 11.82 -16.09
CA GLY A 44 16.20 11.74 -14.69
C GLY A 44 17.67 11.32 -14.58
N ILE A 45 18.36 11.77 -13.52
CA ILE A 45 19.77 11.42 -13.27
C ILE A 45 19.95 10.12 -12.48
N GLY A 46 18.86 9.40 -12.18
CA GLY A 46 18.89 8.13 -11.45
C GLY A 46 19.23 8.25 -9.96
N LEU A 47 19.38 9.47 -9.43
CA LEU A 47 19.63 9.76 -8.03
C LEU A 47 18.56 10.73 -7.52
N GLY A 48 17.97 10.41 -6.37
CA GLY A 48 17.08 11.31 -5.67
C GLY A 48 17.84 12.51 -5.11
N PHE A 49 17.20 13.68 -5.06
CA PHE A 49 17.81 14.91 -4.51
C PHE A 49 18.30 14.76 -3.07
N ASN A 50 17.68 13.88 -2.28
CA ASN A 50 18.12 13.50 -0.94
C ASN A 50 19.51 12.82 -0.90
N ILE A 51 19.94 12.19 -1.99
CA ILE A 51 21.28 11.63 -2.14
C ILE A 51 22.23 12.70 -2.65
N ILE A 52 21.78 13.52 -3.62
CA ILE A 52 22.56 14.61 -4.18
C ILE A 52 22.93 15.62 -3.08
N SER A 53 22.04 15.88 -2.11
CA SER A 53 22.25 16.84 -1.01
C SER A 53 23.44 16.53 -0.11
N GLN A 54 23.86 15.26 -0.06
CA GLN A 54 25.06 14.85 0.67
C GLN A 54 26.34 15.42 0.04
N PHE A 55 26.30 15.77 -1.25
CA PHE A 55 27.43 16.31 -2.00
C PHE A 55 27.39 17.83 -2.13
N TYR A 56 26.31 18.48 -1.68
CA TYR A 56 26.07 19.89 -1.95
C TYR A 56 25.60 20.71 -0.75
N ALA A 57 25.45 20.13 0.46
CA ALA A 57 25.10 20.88 1.67
C ALA A 57 25.99 22.14 1.77
N ASP A 58 25.34 23.31 1.76
CA ASP A 58 25.96 24.65 1.76
C ASP A 58 26.67 25.10 0.46
N THR A 59 26.31 24.56 -0.70
CA THR A 59 26.82 25.03 -2.01
C THR A 59 25.89 26.06 -2.67
N ASP A 60 26.48 26.97 -3.44
CA ASP A 60 25.76 27.94 -4.27
C ASP A 60 24.86 27.30 -5.36
N TRP A 61 25.01 26.00 -5.62
CA TRP A 61 24.23 25.30 -6.64
C TRP A 61 22.76 25.16 -6.24
N GLU A 62 22.46 24.64 -5.04
CA GLU A 62 21.07 24.52 -4.58
C GLU A 62 20.44 25.90 -4.38
N ASN A 63 21.21 26.85 -3.83
CA ASN A 63 20.77 28.24 -3.65
C ASN A 63 20.45 28.96 -4.98
N SER A 64 20.96 28.46 -6.11
CA SER A 64 20.58 28.98 -7.42
C SER A 64 19.16 28.59 -7.83
N ILE A 65 18.61 27.51 -7.28
CA ILE A 65 17.28 27.00 -7.60
C ILE A 65 16.25 27.73 -6.71
N PRO A 66 15.19 28.31 -7.29
CA PRO A 66 14.15 28.95 -6.50
C PRO A 66 13.52 27.99 -5.47
N GLU A 67 13.50 28.41 -4.20
CA GLU A 67 13.03 27.60 -3.06
C GLU A 67 11.59 27.08 -3.24
N GLU A 68 10.73 27.86 -3.89
CA GLU A 68 9.35 27.46 -4.19
C GLU A 68 9.30 26.23 -5.09
N TYR A 69 10.19 26.12 -6.08
CA TYR A 69 10.23 24.99 -6.99
C TYR A 69 10.76 23.75 -6.28
N LEU A 70 11.83 23.89 -5.48
CA LEU A 70 12.34 22.82 -4.64
C LEU A 70 11.23 22.24 -3.75
N LYS A 71 10.49 23.10 -3.04
CA LYS A 71 9.37 22.69 -2.17
C LYS A 71 8.27 21.93 -2.92
N LYS A 72 7.90 22.38 -4.12
CA LYS A 72 6.84 21.73 -4.92
C LYS A 72 7.28 20.41 -5.56
N THR A 73 8.57 20.24 -5.83
CA THR A 73 9.11 19.00 -6.42
C THR A 73 9.59 17.99 -5.38
N ALA A 74 9.85 18.41 -4.14
CA ALA A 74 10.38 17.56 -3.06
C ALA A 74 9.59 16.26 -2.81
N PRO A 75 8.24 16.23 -2.90
CA PRO A 75 7.48 14.98 -2.77
C PRO A 75 7.81 13.92 -3.82
N PHE A 76 8.39 14.31 -4.96
CA PHE A 76 8.59 13.44 -6.13
C PHE A 76 10.07 13.10 -6.33
N VAL A 77 10.69 12.51 -5.32
CA VAL A 77 12.16 12.30 -5.24
C VAL A 77 12.76 11.70 -6.53
N GLU A 78 12.12 10.68 -7.10
CA GLU A 78 12.61 9.97 -8.30
C GLU A 78 12.56 10.83 -9.57
N HIS A 79 11.63 11.80 -9.64
CA HIS A 79 11.42 12.67 -10.81
C HIS A 79 11.86 14.12 -10.57
N GLN A 80 12.27 14.47 -9.35
CA GLN A 80 12.51 15.84 -8.90
C GLN A 80 13.49 16.57 -9.81
N TYR A 81 14.60 15.93 -10.19
CA TYR A 81 15.58 16.51 -11.10
C TYR A 81 14.97 16.85 -12.47
N GLN A 82 14.30 15.89 -13.10
CA GLN A 82 13.73 16.10 -14.43
C GLN A 82 12.62 17.16 -14.39
N MET A 83 11.81 17.19 -13.33
CA MET A 83 10.81 18.24 -13.12
C MET A 83 11.45 19.63 -13.07
N LEU A 84 12.52 19.79 -12.29
CA LEU A 84 13.24 21.06 -12.18
C LEU A 84 13.91 21.45 -13.51
N TRP A 85 14.48 20.48 -14.23
CA TRP A 85 15.02 20.69 -15.57
C TRP A 85 13.94 21.21 -16.53
N LEU A 86 12.75 20.59 -16.55
CA LEU A 86 11.64 21.04 -17.40
C LEU A 86 11.20 22.46 -17.04
N VAL A 87 11.14 22.79 -15.75
CA VAL A 87 10.75 24.13 -15.27
C VAL A 87 11.81 25.19 -15.61
N ALA A 88 13.10 24.85 -15.55
CA ALA A 88 14.18 25.74 -15.95
C ALA A 88 14.17 26.03 -17.46
N ASN A 89 13.66 25.10 -18.27
CA ASN A 89 13.69 25.17 -19.73
C ASN A 89 12.34 25.52 -20.39
N SER A 90 11.25 25.65 -19.64
CA SER A 90 9.91 25.83 -20.21
C SER A 90 8.95 26.57 -19.27
N GLU A 91 8.47 27.74 -19.69
CA GLU A 91 7.47 28.51 -18.93
C GLU A 91 6.13 27.75 -18.76
N PRO A 92 5.63 26.99 -19.76
CA PRO A 92 4.48 26.10 -19.54
C PRO A 92 4.71 25.03 -18.46
N ALA A 93 5.91 24.43 -18.37
CA ALA A 93 6.24 23.47 -17.33
C ALA A 93 6.26 24.13 -15.94
N LYS A 94 6.75 25.36 -15.84
CA LYS A 94 6.64 26.19 -14.64
C LYS A 94 5.19 26.41 -14.22
N GLN A 95 4.30 26.76 -15.15
CA GLN A 95 2.86 26.90 -14.85
C GLN A 95 2.22 25.58 -14.40
N LEU A 96 2.63 24.44 -14.99
CA LEU A 96 2.19 23.10 -14.55
C LEU A 96 2.66 22.81 -13.13
N LEU A 97 3.93 23.05 -12.81
CA LEU A 97 4.44 22.87 -11.45
C LEU A 97 3.67 23.72 -10.44
N MET A 98 3.37 24.97 -10.80
CA MET A 98 2.66 25.88 -9.91
C MET A 98 1.21 25.48 -9.67
N SER A 99 0.53 24.97 -10.70
CA SER A 99 -0.90 24.65 -10.66
C SER A 99 -1.21 23.20 -10.29
N ARG A 100 -0.58 22.22 -10.97
CA ARG A 100 -0.80 20.77 -10.80
C ARG A 100 0.52 20.00 -11.02
N PRO A 101 1.42 19.96 -10.01
CA PRO A 101 2.72 19.27 -10.10
C PRO A 101 2.64 17.84 -10.63
N LEU A 102 1.59 17.11 -10.26
CA LEU A 102 1.40 15.72 -10.67
C LEU A 102 1.35 15.53 -12.19
N LEU A 103 0.87 16.51 -12.97
CA LEU A 103 0.90 16.40 -14.43
C LEU A 103 2.34 16.36 -14.96
N LEU A 104 3.24 17.14 -14.34
CA LEU A 104 4.65 17.15 -14.70
C LEU A 104 5.33 15.83 -14.32
N VAL A 105 4.97 15.27 -13.16
CA VAL A 105 5.43 13.93 -12.73
C VAL A 105 4.99 12.85 -13.72
N LEU A 106 3.73 12.87 -14.16
CA LEU A 106 3.23 11.90 -15.14
C LEU A 106 3.93 12.02 -16.50
N ILE A 107 4.36 13.22 -16.89
CA ILE A 107 5.19 13.43 -18.08
C ILE A 107 6.58 12.81 -17.88
N CYS A 108 7.25 13.12 -16.76
CA CYS A 108 8.56 12.58 -16.42
C CYS A 108 8.54 11.04 -16.36
N GLU A 109 7.53 10.45 -15.74
CA GLU A 109 7.34 9.00 -15.65
C GLU A 109 7.22 8.34 -17.04
N HIS A 110 6.51 8.97 -17.98
CA HIS A 110 6.32 8.42 -19.33
C HIS A 110 7.55 8.62 -20.22
N PHE A 111 8.25 9.74 -20.05
CA PHE A 111 9.44 10.12 -20.83
C PHE A 111 10.66 10.28 -19.92
N ALA A 112 10.96 9.22 -19.16
CA ALA A 112 12.00 9.25 -18.11
C ALA A 112 13.43 9.46 -18.64
N ILE A 113 13.65 9.31 -19.95
CA ILE A 113 14.95 9.41 -20.64
C ILE A 113 14.90 10.29 -21.91
N ASP A 114 13.84 11.07 -22.12
CA ASP A 114 13.69 11.93 -23.31
C ASP A 114 13.12 13.30 -22.90
N ASN A 115 14.00 14.25 -22.59
CA ASN A 115 13.56 15.56 -22.15
C ASN A 115 12.90 16.36 -23.27
N ARG A 116 13.28 16.12 -24.53
CA ARG A 116 12.68 16.80 -25.68
C ARG A 116 11.19 16.43 -25.82
N MET A 117 10.86 15.14 -25.69
CA MET A 117 9.47 14.69 -25.71
C MET A 117 8.71 15.17 -24.46
N ALA A 118 9.32 15.10 -23.28
CA ALA A 118 8.74 15.63 -22.05
C ALA A 118 8.42 17.14 -22.14
N LEU A 119 9.32 17.93 -22.73
CA LEU A 119 9.13 19.36 -22.96
C LEU A 119 8.04 19.62 -23.99
N THR A 120 8.00 18.83 -25.08
CA THR A 120 6.93 18.91 -26.09
C THR A 120 5.55 18.69 -25.46
N LEU A 121 5.41 17.68 -24.60
CA LEU A 121 4.16 17.44 -23.87
C LEU A 121 3.84 18.55 -22.87
N SER A 122 4.84 19.09 -22.19
CA SER A 122 4.64 20.18 -21.21
C SER A 122 4.05 21.45 -21.82
N ASN A 123 4.19 21.63 -23.14
CA ASN A 123 3.60 22.75 -23.89
C ASN A 123 2.12 22.53 -24.26
N LEU A 124 1.56 21.34 -24.04
CA LEU A 124 0.16 21.05 -24.35
C LEU A 124 -0.77 21.55 -23.23
N GLY A 125 -2.05 21.72 -23.57
CA GLY A 125 -3.08 21.96 -22.56
C GLY A 125 -3.20 20.75 -21.61
N GLN A 126 -3.47 21.00 -20.33
CA GLN A 126 -3.49 19.96 -19.27
C GLN A 126 -4.36 18.72 -19.59
N ARG A 127 -5.49 18.91 -20.27
CA ARG A 127 -6.35 17.81 -20.71
C ARG A 127 -5.74 17.01 -21.85
N ASP A 128 -5.01 17.66 -22.74
CA ASP A 128 -4.36 17.02 -23.88
C ASP A 128 -3.06 16.34 -23.44
N ILE A 129 -2.37 16.85 -22.41
CA ILE A 129 -1.31 16.11 -21.69
C ILE A 129 -1.85 14.75 -21.24
N LEU A 130 -2.95 14.73 -20.48
CA LEU A 130 -3.54 13.49 -19.98
C LEU A 130 -3.88 12.51 -21.12
N LYS A 131 -4.49 12.98 -22.22
CA LYS A 131 -4.81 12.13 -23.37
C LYS A 131 -3.56 11.52 -24.02
N ASN A 132 -2.51 12.33 -24.23
CA ASN A 132 -1.26 11.86 -24.84
C ASN A 132 -0.56 10.82 -23.96
N LEU A 133 -0.76 10.89 -22.64
CA LEU A 133 -0.24 9.91 -21.68
C LEU A 133 -1.14 8.68 -21.50
N GLY A 134 -2.26 8.56 -22.22
CA GLY A 134 -3.20 7.43 -22.12
C GLY A 134 -4.21 7.53 -20.95
N TYR A 135 -4.33 8.71 -20.33
CA TYR A 135 -5.26 8.98 -19.23
C TYR A 135 -6.53 9.72 -19.69
N ASP A 136 -7.57 9.72 -18.86
CA ASP A 136 -8.80 10.47 -19.14
C ASP A 136 -8.53 11.99 -19.17
N GLY A 137 -8.59 12.59 -20.36
CA GLY A 137 -8.44 14.04 -20.57
C GLY A 137 -9.66 14.88 -20.19
N SER A 138 -10.51 14.42 -19.28
CA SER A 138 -11.72 15.13 -18.88
C SER A 138 -11.45 16.20 -17.82
N LYS A 139 -12.38 17.16 -17.67
CA LYS A 139 -12.36 18.10 -16.53
C LYS A 139 -12.53 17.36 -15.18
N ALA A 140 -13.15 16.18 -15.18
CA ALA A 140 -13.34 15.38 -13.97
C ALA A 140 -12.02 14.77 -13.48
N ALA A 141 -11.16 14.33 -14.40
CA ALA A 141 -9.81 13.85 -14.07
C ALA A 141 -8.96 14.96 -13.42
N LEU A 142 -8.98 16.18 -13.97
CA LEU A 142 -8.27 17.32 -13.35
C LEU A 142 -8.83 17.66 -11.96
N LYS A 143 -10.16 17.67 -11.80
CA LYS A 143 -10.79 17.86 -10.48
C LYS A 143 -10.46 16.76 -9.49
N PHE A 144 -10.24 15.52 -9.96
CA PHE A 144 -9.78 14.44 -9.11
C PHE A 144 -8.34 14.67 -8.65
N ILE A 145 -7.44 15.08 -9.55
CA ILE A 145 -6.07 15.47 -9.22
C ILE A 145 -6.08 16.57 -8.15
N ASP A 146 -6.94 17.58 -8.29
CA ASP A 146 -7.07 18.67 -7.32
C ASP A 146 -7.53 18.22 -5.91
N LYS A 147 -8.18 17.05 -5.81
CA LYS A 147 -8.62 16.47 -4.53
C LYS A 147 -7.57 15.58 -3.88
N LEU A 148 -6.51 15.21 -4.61
CA LEU A 148 -5.50 14.31 -4.08
C LEU A 148 -4.77 14.97 -2.92
N ALA A 149 -4.61 14.21 -1.86
CA ALA A 149 -3.84 14.61 -0.70
C ALA A 149 -2.91 13.48 -0.30
N LEU A 150 -1.80 13.47 -1.03
CA LEU A 150 -0.76 12.47 -1.04
C LEU A 150 0.56 13.20 -0.74
N ASP A 151 1.44 12.52 -0.02
CA ASP A 151 2.80 12.99 0.24
C ASP A 151 3.80 12.34 -0.73
N PHE A 152 3.37 11.31 -1.48
CA PHE A 152 4.19 10.54 -2.41
C PHE A 152 5.45 9.94 -1.78
N GLU A 153 5.51 9.83 -0.45
CA GLU A 153 6.60 9.15 0.27
C GLU A 153 6.63 7.65 -0.05
N ARG A 154 5.50 7.11 -0.54
CA ARG A 154 5.38 5.70 -0.91
C ARG A 154 5.29 5.62 -2.43
N ASN A 155 6.22 4.91 -3.04
CA ASN A 155 6.25 4.69 -4.50
C ASN A 155 4.92 4.12 -5.06
N ILE A 156 4.15 3.42 -4.22
CA ILE A 156 2.86 2.85 -4.60
C ILE A 156 1.73 3.90 -4.79
N GLU A 157 1.86 5.13 -4.26
CA GLU A 157 0.81 6.15 -4.37
C GLU A 157 0.59 6.60 -5.81
N LEU A 158 1.68 6.85 -6.54
CA LEU A 158 1.63 7.25 -7.94
C LEU A 158 0.98 6.15 -8.80
N GLU A 159 1.32 4.88 -8.54
CA GLU A 159 0.72 3.73 -9.20
C GLU A 159 -0.80 3.63 -8.99
N HIS A 160 -1.27 3.90 -7.77
CA HIS A 160 -2.71 3.99 -7.52
C HIS A 160 -3.35 5.13 -8.32
N VAL A 161 -2.73 6.31 -8.36
CA VAL A 161 -3.25 7.46 -9.11
C VAL A 161 -3.32 7.17 -10.61
N LYS A 162 -2.28 6.57 -11.20
CA LYS A 162 -2.25 6.16 -12.61
C LYS A 162 -3.43 5.22 -12.95
N LYS A 163 -3.68 4.22 -12.10
CA LYS A 163 -4.83 3.29 -12.26
C LYS A 163 -6.18 4.02 -12.21
N GLN A 164 -6.32 5.06 -11.39
CA GLN A 164 -7.55 5.85 -11.32
C GLN A 164 -7.79 6.72 -12.56
N LEU A 165 -6.70 7.24 -13.12
CA LEU A 165 -6.71 8.13 -14.29
C LEU A 165 -6.80 7.39 -15.64
N ASP A 166 -6.51 6.09 -15.67
CA ASP A 166 -6.56 5.27 -16.88
C ASP A 166 -7.84 5.50 -17.70
N ALA A 167 -7.68 5.88 -18.97
CA ALA A 167 -8.79 6.27 -19.85
C ALA A 167 -9.81 5.14 -20.07
N ARG A 168 -9.39 3.88 -19.98
CA ARG A 168 -10.25 2.71 -20.22
C ARG A 168 -11.26 2.51 -19.11
N PHE A 169 -10.87 2.81 -17.87
CA PHE A 169 -11.69 2.56 -16.69
C PHE A 169 -12.30 3.83 -16.10
N CYS A 170 -11.62 4.98 -16.25
CA CYS A 170 -12.05 6.26 -15.68
C CYS A 170 -12.45 6.15 -14.19
N ARG A 171 -11.75 5.31 -13.41
CA ARG A 171 -12.17 4.92 -12.05
C ARG A 171 -12.22 6.12 -11.10
N HIS A 172 -11.40 7.15 -11.32
CA HIS A 172 -11.44 8.41 -10.56
C HIS A 172 -12.85 9.04 -10.42
N LYS A 173 -13.79 8.76 -11.34
CA LYS A 173 -15.16 9.27 -11.29
C LYS A 173 -15.93 8.81 -10.04
N VAL A 174 -15.58 7.66 -9.44
CA VAL A 174 -16.25 7.21 -8.21
C VAL A 174 -15.89 8.06 -6.98
N PHE A 175 -14.80 8.83 -7.06
CA PHE A 175 -14.41 9.79 -6.01
C PHE A 175 -15.11 11.16 -6.14
N LYS A 176 -16.15 11.27 -6.97
CA LYS A 176 -16.88 12.54 -7.19
C LYS A 176 -17.33 13.22 -5.89
N HIS A 177 -17.77 12.44 -4.90
CA HIS A 177 -18.31 12.95 -3.63
C HIS A 177 -17.24 13.21 -2.56
N TYR A 178 -15.99 12.84 -2.80
CA TYR A 178 -14.91 13.09 -1.86
C TYR A 178 -14.46 14.55 -1.96
N SER A 179 -14.33 15.23 -0.83
CA SER A 179 -13.69 16.55 -0.75
C SER A 179 -12.17 16.44 -0.88
N ARG A 180 -11.60 15.36 -0.34
CA ARG A 180 -10.17 15.03 -0.33
C ARG A 180 -9.99 13.54 -0.50
N VAL A 181 -9.01 13.12 -1.31
CA VAL A 181 -8.69 11.73 -1.61
C VAL A 181 -7.26 11.46 -1.15
N ASN A 182 -7.11 10.75 -0.04
CA ASN A 182 -5.80 10.34 0.46
C ASN A 182 -5.45 8.90 0.04
N PHE A 183 -4.25 8.45 0.38
CA PHE A 183 -3.82 7.08 0.09
C PHE A 183 -4.75 6.02 0.68
N ALA A 184 -5.41 6.30 1.80
CA ALA A 184 -6.36 5.36 2.39
C ALA A 184 -7.58 5.11 1.51
N ALA A 185 -8.14 6.15 0.93
CA ALA A 185 -9.21 6.05 -0.07
C ALA A 185 -8.78 5.23 -1.30
N LEU A 186 -7.61 5.54 -1.86
CA LEU A 186 -7.10 4.86 -3.06
C LEU A 186 -6.82 3.37 -2.82
N SER A 187 -6.22 3.05 -1.68
CA SER A 187 -5.89 1.68 -1.32
C SER A 187 -7.13 0.89 -0.85
N LEU A 188 -8.16 1.55 -0.28
CA LEU A 188 -9.46 0.93 -0.02
C LEU A 188 -10.16 0.57 -1.34
N ASP A 189 -10.17 1.47 -2.32
CA ASP A 189 -10.76 1.21 -3.64
C ASP A 189 -10.10 0.01 -4.33
N GLY A 190 -8.78 -0.14 -4.19
CA GLY A 190 -8.05 -1.29 -4.73
C GLY A 190 -8.41 -2.64 -4.08
N LYS A 191 -8.85 -2.66 -2.82
CA LYS A 191 -9.22 -3.89 -2.09
C LYS A 191 -10.72 -4.17 -2.08
N PHE A 192 -11.52 -3.12 -1.91
CA PHE A 192 -12.98 -3.18 -1.80
C PHE A 192 -13.63 -2.08 -2.67
N PRO A 193 -13.59 -2.21 -4.01
CA PRO A 193 -14.09 -1.18 -4.93
C PRO A 193 -15.56 -0.79 -4.70
N PHE A 194 -16.38 -1.71 -4.17
CA PHE A 194 -17.80 -1.48 -3.90
C PHE A 194 -18.06 -0.49 -2.75
N LEU A 195 -17.05 -0.20 -1.92
CA LEU A 195 -17.13 0.78 -0.84
C LEU A 195 -16.82 2.20 -1.30
N THR A 196 -16.17 2.40 -2.45
CA THR A 196 -15.79 3.74 -2.89
C THR A 196 -17.02 4.57 -3.20
N GLY A 197 -17.16 5.71 -2.54
CA GLY A 197 -18.33 6.56 -2.64
C GLY A 197 -19.45 6.25 -1.64
N SER A 198 -19.41 5.10 -0.97
CA SER A 198 -20.31 4.78 0.14
C SER A 198 -20.03 5.64 1.38
N ARG A 199 -20.97 5.68 2.33
CA ARG A 199 -20.79 6.39 3.60
C ARG A 199 -19.62 5.80 4.40
N LEU A 200 -19.54 4.47 4.50
CA LEU A 200 -18.42 3.77 5.14
C LEU A 200 -17.07 4.06 4.47
N GLY A 201 -17.04 4.08 3.13
CA GLY A 201 -15.82 4.40 2.38
C GLY A 201 -15.36 5.86 2.56
N GLN A 202 -16.31 6.79 2.73
CA GLN A 202 -16.00 8.19 3.06
C GLN A 202 -15.54 8.34 4.53
N TYR A 203 -16.17 7.63 5.46
CA TYR A 203 -15.72 7.53 6.85
C TYR A 203 -14.27 7.04 6.94
N ALA A 204 -13.95 5.96 6.21
CA ALA A 204 -12.62 5.38 6.15
C ALA A 204 -11.54 6.36 5.68
N ASN A 205 -11.88 7.23 4.72
CA ASN A 205 -10.97 8.26 4.22
C ASN A 205 -10.66 9.32 5.29
N ASN A 206 -11.60 9.62 6.18
CA ASN A 206 -11.45 10.66 7.20
C ASN A 206 -10.82 10.14 8.51
N CYS A 207 -10.84 8.83 8.77
CA CYS A 207 -10.38 8.23 10.02
C CYS A 207 -9.14 7.34 9.83
N GLN A 208 -7.94 7.94 9.86
CA GLN A 208 -6.67 7.20 9.65
C GLN A 208 -6.41 6.12 10.73
N ILE A 209 -6.58 6.44 12.02
CA ILE A 209 -6.26 5.54 13.15
C ILE A 209 -7.08 4.23 13.10
N ARG A 210 -8.34 4.31 12.66
CA ARG A 210 -9.28 3.18 12.68
C ARG A 210 -9.26 2.34 11.40
N ARG A 211 -8.42 2.69 10.42
CA ARG A 211 -8.39 2.05 9.12
C ARG A 211 -8.01 0.56 9.17
N VAL A 212 -6.98 0.22 9.95
CA VAL A 212 -6.51 -1.17 10.06
C VAL A 212 -7.62 -2.05 10.63
N SER A 213 -8.27 -1.59 11.69
CA SER A 213 -9.42 -2.26 12.28
C SER A 213 -10.56 -2.37 11.26
N LEU A 214 -10.91 -1.29 10.57
CA LEU A 214 -11.98 -1.30 9.56
C LEU A 214 -11.75 -2.34 8.47
N VAL A 215 -10.57 -2.36 7.83
CA VAL A 215 -10.25 -3.30 6.75
C VAL A 215 -10.37 -4.76 7.21
N ARG A 216 -9.96 -5.03 8.45
CA ARG A 216 -10.05 -6.36 9.05
C ARG A 216 -11.49 -6.76 9.33
N TYR A 217 -12.26 -5.89 9.99
CA TYR A 217 -13.69 -6.13 10.22
C TYR A 217 -14.45 -6.31 8.90
N LEU A 218 -14.12 -5.56 7.86
CA LEU A 218 -14.73 -5.72 6.53
C LEU A 218 -14.54 -7.13 5.98
N SER A 219 -13.30 -7.63 5.95
CA SER A 219 -13.00 -8.99 5.47
C SER A 219 -13.75 -10.06 6.27
N ASP A 220 -13.69 -9.95 7.61
CA ASP A 220 -14.31 -10.89 8.54
C ASP A 220 -15.85 -10.90 8.41
N THR A 221 -16.47 -9.72 8.35
CA THR A 221 -17.93 -9.57 8.18
C THR A 221 -18.39 -10.11 6.84
N LEU A 222 -17.72 -9.78 5.73
CA LEU A 222 -18.10 -10.28 4.40
C LEU A 222 -18.03 -11.81 4.33
N MET A 223 -16.97 -12.41 4.88
CA MET A 223 -16.82 -13.87 4.92
C MET A 223 -17.93 -14.53 5.75
N LEU A 224 -18.29 -13.93 6.88
CA LEU A 224 -19.39 -14.38 7.72
C LEU A 224 -20.75 -14.30 7.00
N GLY A 225 -21.00 -13.21 6.26
CA GLY A 225 -22.22 -13.07 5.45
C GLY A 225 -22.33 -14.14 4.35
N ILE A 226 -21.21 -14.49 3.72
CA ILE A 226 -21.16 -15.59 2.74
C ILE A 226 -21.45 -16.94 3.41
N GLU A 227 -20.83 -17.23 4.56
CA GLU A 227 -21.06 -18.49 5.32
C GLU A 227 -22.54 -18.63 5.72
N LEU A 228 -23.18 -17.53 6.10
CA LEU A 228 -24.59 -17.48 6.48
C LEU A 228 -25.56 -17.56 5.29
N GLY A 229 -25.06 -17.49 4.05
CA GLY A 229 -25.91 -17.42 2.86
C GLY A 229 -26.71 -16.10 2.78
N VAL A 230 -26.20 -15.01 3.35
CA VAL A 230 -26.84 -13.70 3.25
C VAL A 230 -26.86 -13.27 1.78
N ASN A 231 -28.05 -12.89 1.29
CA ASN A 231 -28.18 -12.32 -0.05
C ASN A 231 -27.40 -11.01 -0.14
N ASP A 232 -26.40 -11.00 -1.02
CA ASP A 232 -25.47 -9.88 -1.27
C ASP A 232 -24.92 -9.21 0.01
N PRO A 233 -23.92 -9.85 0.67
CA PRO A 233 -23.27 -9.28 1.85
C PRO A 233 -22.60 -7.92 1.59
N THR A 234 -22.18 -7.68 0.33
CA THR A 234 -21.50 -6.44 -0.05
C THR A 234 -22.46 -5.25 -0.04
N ALA A 235 -23.70 -5.44 -0.48
CA ALA A 235 -24.74 -4.42 -0.43
C ALA A 235 -25.04 -3.99 1.02
N ARG A 236 -25.16 -4.95 1.94
CA ARG A 236 -25.40 -4.67 3.37
C ARG A 236 -24.28 -3.85 4.00
N VAL A 237 -23.03 -4.22 3.72
CA VAL A 237 -21.87 -3.50 4.25
C VAL A 237 -21.74 -2.09 3.64
N ARG A 238 -22.12 -1.92 2.37
CA ARG A 238 -22.08 -0.63 1.66
C ARG A 238 -23.05 0.42 2.24
N GLU A 239 -24.14 -0.02 2.88
CA GLU A 239 -25.14 0.88 3.47
C GLU A 239 -24.69 1.51 4.80
N LEU A 240 -23.70 0.89 5.45
CA LEU A 240 -23.18 1.34 6.73
C LEU A 240 -22.47 2.69 6.61
N ALA A 241 -22.49 3.47 7.69
CA ALA A 241 -21.89 4.79 7.76
C ALA A 241 -20.64 4.87 8.65
N SER A 242 -20.40 3.87 9.51
CA SER A 242 -19.34 3.93 10.52
C SER A 242 -18.72 2.55 10.82
N LEU A 243 -17.61 2.57 11.56
CA LEU A 243 -17.00 1.34 12.07
C LEU A 243 -17.91 0.66 13.11
N GLU A 244 -18.61 1.44 13.93
CA GLU A 244 -19.52 0.97 14.95
C GLU A 244 -20.68 0.16 14.33
N GLU A 245 -21.30 0.69 13.27
CA GLU A 245 -22.36 -0.03 12.54
C GLU A 245 -21.84 -1.33 11.89
N LEU A 246 -20.59 -1.34 11.43
CA LEU A 246 -19.94 -2.56 10.93
C LEU A 246 -19.72 -3.59 12.03
N GLN A 247 -19.34 -3.14 13.23
CA GLN A 247 -19.18 -4.01 14.39
C GLN A 247 -20.52 -4.57 14.87
N GLU A 248 -21.58 -3.76 14.86
CA GLU A 248 -22.95 -4.20 15.18
C GLU A 248 -23.45 -5.23 14.17
N LEU A 249 -23.28 -4.98 12.86
CA LEU A 249 -23.63 -5.95 11.83
C LEU A 249 -22.85 -7.26 12.00
N HIS A 250 -21.55 -7.16 12.26
CA HIS A 250 -20.70 -8.32 12.53
C HIS A 250 -21.18 -9.12 13.75
N HIS A 251 -21.51 -8.45 14.86
CA HIS A 251 -22.05 -9.11 16.06
C HIS A 251 -23.39 -9.78 15.79
N LEU A 252 -24.30 -9.09 15.09
CA LEU A 252 -25.60 -9.64 14.69
C LEU A 252 -25.42 -10.94 13.88
N TRP A 253 -24.51 -10.94 12.90
CA TRP A 253 -24.24 -12.13 12.09
C TRP A 253 -23.56 -13.25 12.90
N ILE A 254 -22.71 -12.91 13.89
CA ILE A 254 -22.16 -13.92 14.82
C ILE A 254 -23.29 -14.59 15.61
N GLU A 255 -24.22 -13.79 16.15
CA GLU A 255 -25.36 -14.29 16.90
C GLU A 255 -26.29 -15.15 16.03
N GLN A 256 -26.61 -14.69 14.82
CA GLN A 256 -27.39 -15.46 13.85
C GLN A 256 -26.72 -16.81 13.55
N ARG A 257 -25.40 -16.83 13.32
CA ARG A 257 -24.65 -18.07 13.11
C ARG A 257 -24.74 -19.00 14.31
N ASN A 258 -24.59 -18.45 15.51
CA ASN A 258 -24.67 -19.23 16.75
C ASN A 258 -26.08 -19.79 16.97
N ASN A 259 -27.12 -19.01 16.67
CA ASN A 259 -28.53 -19.42 16.80
C ASN A 259 -28.89 -20.49 15.78
N ILE A 260 -28.53 -20.33 14.50
CA ILE A 260 -28.76 -21.37 13.47
C ILE A 260 -28.11 -22.69 13.89
N ARG A 261 -26.88 -22.63 14.42
CA ARG A 261 -26.16 -23.81 14.92
C ARG A 261 -26.84 -24.42 16.16
N ALA A 262 -27.45 -23.61 17.02
CA ALA A 262 -28.18 -24.09 18.19
C ALA A 262 -29.55 -24.69 17.83
N GLU A 263 -30.32 -24.01 16.97
CA GLU A 263 -31.69 -24.36 16.58
C GLU A 263 -31.76 -25.61 15.72
N ARG A 264 -30.84 -25.77 14.76
CA ARG A 264 -30.88 -26.94 13.87
C ARG A 264 -30.64 -28.27 14.60
N ARG A 265 -30.18 -28.27 15.87
CA ARG A 265 -29.59 -29.46 16.55
C ARG A 265 -28.57 -30.20 15.69
N GLU A 266 -28.14 -29.59 14.60
CA GLU A 266 -27.25 -30.16 13.62
C GLU A 266 -25.86 -29.75 14.05
N LYS A 267 -25.11 -30.79 14.40
CA LYS A 267 -23.73 -30.92 13.99
C LYS A 267 -23.63 -30.72 12.47
N VAL A 268 -23.92 -29.54 11.91
CA VAL A 268 -23.36 -29.15 10.59
C VAL A 268 -21.89 -28.83 10.86
N ARG A 269 -21.19 -29.87 11.27
CA ARG A 269 -19.76 -29.94 11.16
C ARG A 269 -19.50 -29.98 9.67
N PRO A 270 -18.66 -29.09 9.13
CA PRO A 270 -18.16 -29.25 7.78
C PRO A 270 -17.68 -30.70 7.58
N ASP A 271 -17.81 -31.25 6.37
CA ASP A 271 -17.42 -32.64 6.08
C ASP A 271 -15.96 -32.95 6.48
N ASN A 272 -15.13 -31.91 6.53
CA ASN A 272 -13.73 -31.93 6.92
C ASN A 272 -13.45 -31.52 8.38
N ALA A 273 -14.46 -31.43 9.25
CA ALA A 273 -14.30 -31.01 10.65
C ALA A 273 -13.45 -31.96 11.50
N ASP A 274 -13.49 -33.26 11.17
CA ASP A 274 -12.75 -34.30 11.88
C ASP A 274 -11.30 -34.46 11.36
N LEU A 275 -10.92 -33.72 10.32
CA LEU A 275 -9.53 -33.72 9.87
C LEU A 275 -8.65 -32.95 10.88
N PRO A 276 -7.52 -33.52 11.31
CA PRO A 276 -6.59 -32.81 12.18
C PRO A 276 -5.99 -31.62 11.43
N TYR A 277 -5.81 -30.51 12.14
CA TYR A 277 -5.16 -29.36 11.55
C TYR A 277 -3.66 -29.62 11.39
N PRO A 278 -3.06 -29.24 10.25
CA PRO A 278 -1.65 -29.49 10.02
C PRO A 278 -0.78 -28.64 10.94
N GLU A 279 0.14 -29.26 11.68
CA GLU A 279 1.10 -28.59 12.56
C GLU A 279 2.29 -28.04 11.74
N LEU A 280 2.04 -26.98 10.96
CA LEU A 280 3.06 -26.38 10.07
C LEU A 280 4.03 -25.44 10.80
N ILE A 281 3.64 -24.93 11.97
CA ILE A 281 4.41 -23.96 12.76
C ILE A 281 4.36 -24.41 14.21
N PRO A 282 5.52 -24.58 14.88
CA PRO A 282 5.55 -25.01 16.27
C PRO A 282 5.03 -23.92 17.20
N GLY A 283 4.19 -24.32 18.16
CA GLY A 283 3.84 -23.49 19.30
C GLY A 283 4.96 -23.44 20.35
N ASN A 284 4.70 -22.76 21.47
CA ASN A 284 5.54 -22.78 22.67
C ASN A 284 4.67 -22.78 23.92
N GLU A 285 5.28 -22.60 25.10
CA GLU A 285 4.58 -22.56 26.40
C GLU A 285 3.46 -21.50 26.46
N TYR A 286 3.62 -20.39 25.73
CA TYR A 286 2.72 -19.24 25.77
C TYR A 286 1.77 -19.18 24.57
N ILE A 287 2.20 -19.68 23.41
CA ILE A 287 1.49 -19.64 22.12
C ILE A 287 1.16 -21.08 21.73
N VAL A 288 -0.09 -21.48 21.97
CA VAL A 288 -0.55 -22.87 21.84
C VAL A 288 -1.37 -23.02 20.55
N PRO A 289 -1.06 -23.98 19.66
CA PRO A 289 -1.79 -24.19 18.43
C PRO A 289 -3.21 -24.69 18.70
N ILE A 290 -4.16 -24.21 17.90
CA ILE A 290 -5.52 -24.76 17.81
C ILE A 290 -5.45 -25.97 16.89
N LYS A 291 -5.83 -27.15 17.38
CA LYS A 291 -5.52 -28.43 16.72
C LYS A 291 -6.66 -29.03 15.90
N ASN A 292 -7.89 -28.61 16.17
CA ASN A 292 -9.08 -29.19 15.55
C ASN A 292 -10.23 -28.18 15.46
N TYR A 293 -11.30 -28.60 14.79
CA TYR A 293 -12.49 -27.79 14.58
C TYR A 293 -13.17 -27.37 15.90
N ASP A 294 -13.29 -28.27 16.87
CA ASP A 294 -14.00 -27.97 18.12
C ASP A 294 -13.27 -26.90 18.94
N GLU A 295 -11.94 -26.99 19.03
CA GLU A 295 -11.10 -25.97 19.65
C GLU A 295 -11.25 -24.62 18.94
N LEU A 296 -11.28 -24.62 17.59
CA LEU A 296 -11.49 -23.41 16.80
C LEU A 296 -12.85 -22.76 17.07
N ILE A 297 -13.91 -23.57 17.17
CA ILE A 297 -15.26 -23.10 17.50
C ILE A 297 -15.31 -22.55 18.93
N ASN A 298 -14.71 -23.24 19.89
CA ASN A 298 -14.66 -22.81 21.28
C ASN A 298 -13.88 -21.51 21.44
N GLU A 299 -12.79 -21.35 20.68
CA GLU A 299 -12.04 -20.10 20.62
C GLU A 299 -12.91 -18.96 20.08
N GLY A 300 -13.58 -19.18 18.94
CA GLY A 300 -14.47 -18.19 18.33
C GLY A 300 -15.59 -17.74 19.26
N LYS A 301 -16.20 -18.67 20.01
CA LYS A 301 -17.21 -18.39 21.03
C LYS A 301 -16.63 -17.59 22.20
N SER A 302 -15.50 -18.04 22.75
CA SER A 302 -14.88 -17.43 23.94
C SER A 302 -14.41 -16.01 23.68
N GLN A 303 -13.78 -15.79 22.52
CA GLN A 303 -13.29 -14.49 22.10
C GLN A 303 -14.35 -13.64 21.39
N LYS A 304 -15.55 -14.17 21.12
CA LYS A 304 -16.60 -13.49 20.34
C LYS A 304 -16.07 -12.94 19.00
N HIS A 305 -15.28 -13.74 18.29
CA HIS A 305 -14.74 -13.37 16.98
C HIS A 305 -14.87 -14.52 15.98
N CYS A 306 -14.74 -14.22 14.70
CA CYS A 306 -15.14 -15.12 13.63
C CYS A 306 -14.10 -16.19 13.24
N ILE A 307 -13.05 -16.47 14.02
CA ILE A 307 -11.94 -17.40 13.67
C ILE A 307 -12.38 -18.74 13.02
N ALA A 308 -13.56 -19.24 13.37
CA ALA A 308 -14.20 -20.39 12.74
C ALA A 308 -14.32 -20.32 11.20
N VAL A 309 -14.46 -19.12 10.60
CA VAL A 309 -14.56 -18.92 9.15
C VAL A 309 -13.30 -19.38 8.41
N TYR A 310 -12.16 -19.46 9.10
CA TYR A 310 -10.89 -19.88 8.53
C TYR A 310 -10.71 -21.41 8.50
N HIS A 311 -11.69 -22.21 8.98
CA HIS A 311 -11.59 -23.67 9.05
C HIS A 311 -11.09 -24.33 7.76
N HIS A 312 -11.73 -24.04 6.61
CA HIS A 312 -11.33 -24.62 5.33
C HIS A 312 -9.91 -24.25 4.91
N ARG A 313 -9.45 -23.04 5.23
CA ARG A 313 -8.07 -22.63 4.97
C ARG A 313 -7.07 -23.34 5.88
N ILE A 314 -7.46 -23.62 7.13
CA ILE A 314 -6.60 -24.32 8.09
C ILE A 314 -6.43 -25.79 7.67
N VAL A 315 -7.54 -26.49 7.39
CA VAL A 315 -7.51 -27.88 6.90
C VAL A 315 -6.71 -27.99 5.60
N GLY A 316 -6.83 -27.02 4.69
CA GLY A 316 -6.04 -26.97 3.46
C GLY A 316 -4.54 -26.68 3.64
N GLY A 317 -4.08 -26.40 4.86
CA GLY A 317 -2.68 -26.05 5.15
C GLY A 317 -2.28 -24.67 4.64
N HIS A 318 -3.24 -23.77 4.45
CA HIS A 318 -3.04 -22.38 4.02
C HIS A 318 -3.17 -21.37 5.18
N TYR A 319 -3.48 -21.85 6.38
CA TYR A 319 -3.66 -21.02 7.56
C TYR A 319 -3.37 -21.83 8.82
N CYS A 320 -2.83 -21.18 9.86
CA CYS A 320 -2.67 -21.76 11.19
C CYS A 320 -3.25 -20.80 12.23
N ALA A 321 -3.88 -21.34 13.27
CA ALA A 321 -4.46 -20.54 14.35
C ALA A 321 -3.86 -20.96 15.71
N PHE A 322 -3.59 -19.98 16.56
CA PHE A 322 -3.00 -20.18 17.89
C PHE A 322 -3.74 -19.35 18.93
N THR A 323 -3.59 -19.75 20.18
CA THR A 323 -4.08 -19.03 21.35
C THR A 323 -2.90 -18.60 22.22
N MET A 324 -3.00 -17.44 22.85
CA MET A 324 -2.02 -16.97 23.83
C MET A 324 -2.75 -16.29 24.99
N ILE A 325 -2.35 -16.57 26.23
CA ILE A 325 -3.06 -16.10 27.44
C ILE A 325 -2.36 -14.89 28.09
N LYS A 326 -1.03 -14.82 28.04
CA LYS A 326 -0.22 -13.76 28.67
C LYS A 326 0.71 -13.09 27.65
N PRO A 327 0.98 -11.78 27.78
CA PRO A 327 0.44 -10.86 28.79
C PRO A 327 -1.04 -10.52 28.59
N GLU A 328 -1.57 -10.80 27.40
CA GLU A 328 -2.95 -10.54 27.03
C GLU A 328 -3.57 -11.78 26.36
N ARG A 329 -4.85 -12.02 26.61
CA ARG A 329 -5.58 -13.13 25.97
C ARG A 329 -5.92 -12.79 24.52
N ILE A 330 -5.26 -13.46 23.59
CA ILE A 330 -5.42 -13.23 22.14
C ILE A 330 -5.51 -14.53 21.33
N THR A 331 -6.00 -14.40 20.11
CA THR A 331 -5.94 -15.39 19.03
C THR A 331 -5.02 -14.89 17.93
N ILE A 332 -4.13 -15.75 17.47
CA ILE A 332 -3.14 -15.44 16.43
C ILE A 332 -3.50 -16.24 15.18
N GLY A 333 -3.51 -15.58 14.04
CA GLY A 333 -3.74 -16.17 12.73
C GLY A 333 -2.54 -15.96 11.82
N VAL A 334 -2.07 -17.04 11.19
CA VAL A 334 -0.90 -17.03 10.33
C VAL A 334 -1.28 -17.60 8.97
N SER A 335 -1.10 -16.82 7.90
CA SER A 335 -1.28 -17.28 6.53
C SER A 335 -0.04 -18.04 6.05
N VAL A 336 -0.27 -19.17 5.38
CA VAL A 336 0.78 -20.06 4.87
C VAL A 336 0.68 -20.16 3.35
N TYR A 337 1.74 -19.73 2.67
CA TYR A 337 1.84 -19.77 1.21
C TYR A 337 2.88 -20.80 0.77
N LYS A 338 2.50 -21.70 -0.14
CA LYS A 338 3.45 -22.63 -0.76
C LYS A 338 4.26 -21.88 -1.81
N LYS A 339 5.57 -21.83 -1.65
CA LYS A 339 6.47 -21.26 -2.67
C LYS A 339 7.05 -22.36 -3.56
N ASP A 340 7.47 -23.47 -2.97
CA ASP A 340 8.01 -24.67 -3.64
C ASP A 340 7.59 -25.95 -2.90
N LYS A 341 7.93 -27.14 -3.43
CA LYS A 341 7.59 -28.45 -2.83
C LYS A 341 8.06 -28.62 -1.37
N HIS A 342 9.07 -27.87 -0.93
CA HIS A 342 9.67 -28.00 0.39
C HIS A 342 9.68 -26.72 1.23
N LYS A 343 9.22 -25.58 0.67
CA LYS A 343 9.34 -24.28 1.35
C LYS A 343 8.01 -23.55 1.45
N HIS A 344 7.58 -23.35 2.69
CA HIS A 344 6.42 -22.54 3.04
C HIS A 344 6.87 -21.13 3.42
N VAL A 345 6.23 -20.12 2.83
CA VAL A 345 6.33 -18.73 3.27
C VAL A 345 5.21 -18.48 4.26
N ILE A 346 5.56 -18.20 5.50
CA ILE A 346 4.61 -17.89 6.57
C ILE A 346 4.55 -16.38 6.82
N GLN A 347 3.34 -15.85 6.92
CA GLN A 347 3.08 -14.44 7.16
C GLN A 347 2.05 -14.28 8.26
N LEU A 348 2.36 -13.44 9.26
CA LEU A 348 1.38 -13.05 10.27
C LEU A 348 0.20 -12.37 9.57
N ASP A 349 -0.99 -12.92 9.73
CA ASP A 349 -2.21 -12.34 9.19
C ASP A 349 -2.87 -11.46 10.24
N GLN A 350 -3.12 -12.04 11.42
CA GLN A 350 -3.99 -11.44 12.43
C GLN A 350 -3.52 -11.71 13.85
N ILE A 351 -3.64 -10.69 14.72
CA ILE A 351 -3.59 -10.84 16.17
C ILE A 351 -4.87 -10.20 16.74
N ALA A 352 -5.70 -10.99 17.41
CA ALA A 352 -7.04 -10.60 17.86
C ALA A 352 -7.21 -10.74 19.36
N GLY A 353 -7.60 -9.67 20.04
CA GLY A 353 -8.23 -9.79 21.36
C GLY A 353 -9.72 -10.14 21.24
N LYS A 354 -10.40 -10.15 22.39
CA LYS A 354 -11.85 -10.34 22.49
C LYS A 354 -12.60 -9.33 21.62
N CYS A 355 -13.64 -9.77 20.91
CA CYS A 355 -14.38 -9.01 19.92
C CYS A 355 -13.46 -8.31 18.90
N ASN A 356 -12.45 -9.01 18.35
CA ASN A 356 -11.51 -8.46 17.38
C ASN A 356 -10.77 -7.18 17.85
N ALA A 357 -10.62 -6.99 19.17
CA ALA A 357 -9.88 -5.87 19.74
C ALA A 357 -8.41 -5.89 19.28
N LEU A 358 -7.83 -4.69 19.16
CA LEU A 358 -6.41 -4.56 18.87
C LEU A 358 -5.59 -4.96 20.12
N PRO A 359 -4.59 -5.83 19.96
CA PRO A 359 -3.69 -6.20 21.06
C PRO A 359 -2.78 -5.03 21.46
N THR A 360 -2.24 -5.08 22.67
CA THR A 360 -1.20 -4.13 23.11
C THR A 360 0.08 -4.26 22.28
N ASN A 361 0.90 -3.21 22.25
CA ASN A 361 2.18 -3.25 21.51
C ASN A 361 3.13 -4.33 22.07
N GLU A 362 3.17 -4.51 23.39
CA GLU A 362 3.94 -5.56 24.06
C GLU A 362 3.53 -6.96 23.56
N THR A 363 2.22 -7.25 23.57
CA THR A 363 1.67 -8.49 23.04
C THR A 363 2.08 -8.71 21.58
N ARG A 364 2.03 -7.67 20.74
CA ARG A 364 2.42 -7.76 19.32
C ARG A 364 3.89 -8.10 19.15
N GLU A 365 4.77 -7.46 19.91
CA GLU A 365 6.22 -7.71 19.83
C GLU A 365 6.57 -9.16 20.20
N LEU A 366 5.93 -9.72 21.22
CA LEU A 366 6.13 -11.13 21.60
C LEU A 366 5.72 -12.09 20.49
N VAL A 367 4.56 -11.85 19.86
CA VAL A 367 4.10 -12.66 18.72
C VAL A 367 5.04 -12.52 17.52
N TYR A 368 5.53 -11.32 17.21
CA TYR A 368 6.52 -11.13 16.14
C TYR A 368 7.83 -11.88 16.43
N LYS A 369 8.35 -11.80 17.65
CA LYS A 369 9.58 -12.52 18.05
C LYS A 369 9.41 -14.03 17.91
N TRP A 370 8.28 -14.58 18.35
CA TRP A 370 7.98 -16.00 18.19
C TRP A 370 7.91 -16.40 16.71
N LEU A 371 7.20 -15.64 15.88
CA LEU A 371 7.04 -15.98 14.46
C LEU A 371 8.37 -15.90 13.71
N GLU A 372 9.22 -14.92 14.02
CA GLU A 372 10.57 -14.82 13.43
C GLU A 372 11.47 -15.99 13.86
N ALA A 373 11.37 -16.46 15.11
CA ALA A 373 12.07 -17.67 15.54
C ALA A 373 11.59 -18.90 14.76
N ALA A 374 10.26 -19.07 14.63
CA ALA A 374 9.69 -20.18 13.88
C ALA A 374 10.08 -20.17 12.38
N LYS A 375 10.22 -18.98 11.76
CA LYS A 375 10.76 -18.84 10.41
C LYS A 375 12.21 -19.31 10.28
N LYS A 376 13.04 -19.04 11.29
CA LYS A 376 14.45 -19.46 11.30
C LYS A 376 14.59 -20.96 11.48
N ASP A 377 13.76 -21.56 12.33
CA ASP A 377 13.81 -23.00 12.58
C ASP A 377 13.22 -23.81 11.42
N GLY A 378 12.21 -23.28 10.71
CA GLY A 378 11.70 -23.88 9.46
C GLY A 378 12.71 -23.91 8.30
N ASN A 379 13.76 -23.07 8.33
CA ASN A 379 14.88 -23.14 7.37
C ASN A 379 15.98 -24.13 7.81
N LYS A 380 15.97 -24.65 9.05
CA LYS A 380 16.99 -25.57 9.56
C LYS A 380 16.67 -27.05 9.34
N CYS A 381 15.46 -27.39 8.89
CA CYS A 381 15.07 -28.77 8.61
C CYS A 381 15.58 -29.34 7.27
N GLU A 382 16.42 -28.62 6.52
CA GLU A 382 17.05 -29.10 5.26
C GLU A 382 18.50 -29.59 5.44
N GLY A 383 18.92 -29.96 6.66
CA GLY A 383 20.31 -30.28 6.98
C GLY A 383 20.59 -31.69 7.53
N GLY A 384 19.76 -32.70 7.26
CA GLY A 384 20.07 -34.06 7.70
C GLY A 384 19.11 -35.13 7.21
N VAL A 385 19.45 -35.74 6.07
CA VAL A 385 19.81 -37.17 5.95
C VAL A 385 20.90 -37.28 4.89
#